data_AF-A0A6B1E425-F1
#
_entry.id   AF-A0A6B1E425-F1
#
_cell.length_a   1.000
_cell.length_b   1.000
_cell.length_c   1.000
_cell.angle_alpha   90.00
_cell.angle_beta   90.00
_cell.angle_gamma   90.00
#
_symmetry.space_group_name_H-M   'P 1'
#
loop_
_entity.id
_entity.type
_entity.pdbx_description
1 polymer ?
#
loop_
_entity_poly.entity_id
_entity_poly.type
_entity_poly.pdbx_seq_one_letter_code
_entity_poly.pdbx_strand_id
1 'polypeptide(L)'
;MSYTEAEVSAAIARMDKYRSGLDYEVSTALAVVGLSAERADREIAIRDDMIRTAHRAGASLRQIAEASGLGRKTVTAIVEADSLRA
;
A
#
# COMPACT_ATOMS: atom_id res chain seq x y z
N MET A 1 -13.01 3.86 -21.77
CA MET A 1 -12.25 2.81 -21.07
C MET A 1 -13.25 1.73 -20.69
N SER A 2 -13.09 0.49 -21.17
CA SER A 2 -13.99 -0.63 -20.83
C SER A 2 -13.21 -1.63 -20.00
N TYR A 3 -13.81 -2.13 -18.94
CA TYR A 3 -13.25 -3.24 -18.16
C TYR A 3 -13.44 -4.55 -18.93
N THR A 4 -12.45 -5.43 -18.84
CA THR A 4 -12.54 -6.80 -19.31
C THR A 4 -13.33 -7.66 -18.33
N GLU A 5 -13.94 -8.73 -18.82
CA GLU A 5 -14.67 -9.69 -17.97
C GLU A 5 -13.76 -10.29 -16.87
N ALA A 6 -12.49 -10.53 -17.21
CA ALA A 6 -11.49 -11.00 -16.26
C ALA A 6 -11.22 -9.99 -15.12
N GLU A 7 -11.13 -8.69 -15.44
CA GLU A 7 -10.96 -7.63 -14.43
C GLU A 7 -12.17 -7.51 -13.52
N VAL A 8 -13.38 -7.63 -14.08
CA VAL A 8 -14.63 -7.61 -13.30
C VAL A 8 -14.71 -8.84 -12.39
N SER A 9 -14.42 -10.03 -12.91
CA SER A 9 -14.41 -11.27 -12.13
C SER A 9 -13.40 -11.22 -10.98
N ALA A 10 -12.18 -10.72 -11.24
CA ALA A 10 -11.15 -10.56 -10.22
C ALA A 10 -11.55 -9.52 -9.15
N ALA A 11 -12.27 -8.46 -9.52
CA ALA A 11 -12.78 -7.47 -8.57
C ALA A 11 -13.86 -8.08 -7.66
N ILE A 12 -14.79 -8.86 -8.22
CA ILE A 12 -15.83 -9.56 -7.46
C ILE A 12 -15.21 -10.55 -6.47
N ALA A 13 -14.26 -11.39 -6.93
CA ALA A 13 -13.58 -12.34 -6.07
C ALA A 13 -12.85 -11.66 -4.88
N ARG A 14 -12.24 -10.50 -5.11
CA ARG A 14 -11.64 -9.69 -4.04
C ARG A 14 -12.67 -9.13 -3.06
N MET A 15 -13.84 -8.71 -3.52
CA MET A 15 -14.93 -8.26 -2.63
C MET A 15 -15.45 -9.42 -1.78
N ASP A 16 -15.64 -10.58 -2.39
CA ASP A 16 -16.20 -11.75 -1.72
C ASP A 16 -15.27 -12.32 -0.64
N LYS A 17 -13.94 -12.18 -0.80
CA LYS A 17 -12.95 -12.46 0.25
C LYS A 17 -13.29 -11.80 1.59
N TYR A 18 -13.91 -10.63 1.56
CA TYR A 18 -14.17 -9.80 2.75
C TYR A 18 -15.62 -9.82 3.23
N ARG A 19 -16.58 -10.29 2.42
CA ARG A 19 -18.03 -10.23 2.74
C ARG A 19 -18.46 -11.15 3.90
N SER A 20 -17.63 -12.12 4.29
CA SER A 20 -17.73 -12.93 5.53
C SER A 20 -19.11 -13.54 5.89
N GLY A 21 -20.04 -13.67 4.93
CA GLY A 21 -21.37 -14.27 5.16
C GLY A 21 -22.31 -13.45 6.03
N LEU A 22 -22.04 -12.15 6.20
CA LEU A 22 -22.85 -11.23 7.00
C LEU A 22 -23.97 -10.58 6.18
N ASP A 23 -24.89 -9.89 6.86
CA ASP A 23 -25.94 -9.08 6.24
C ASP A 23 -25.39 -8.06 5.24
N TYR A 24 -26.23 -7.65 4.28
CA TYR A 24 -25.83 -6.88 3.11
C TYR A 24 -25.04 -5.59 3.43
N GLU A 25 -25.45 -4.83 4.44
CA GLU A 25 -24.79 -3.58 4.81
C GLU A 25 -23.41 -3.82 5.46
N VAL A 26 -23.34 -4.74 6.42
CA VAL A 26 -22.10 -5.06 7.15
C VAL A 26 -21.07 -5.71 6.23
N SER A 27 -21.50 -6.67 5.40
CA SER A 27 -20.64 -7.34 4.44
C SER A 27 -20.08 -6.37 3.39
N THR A 28 -20.88 -5.40 2.95
CA THR A 28 -20.43 -4.34 2.03
C THR A 28 -19.42 -3.41 2.71
N ALA A 29 -19.69 -2.97 3.94
CA ALA A 29 -18.76 -2.12 4.68
C ALA A 29 -17.41 -2.80 4.90
N LEU A 30 -17.40 -4.09 5.29
CA LEU A 30 -16.17 -4.86 5.46
C LEU A 30 -15.41 -5.06 4.15
N ALA A 31 -16.12 -5.29 3.04
CA ALA A 31 -15.50 -5.36 1.73
C ALA A 31 -14.79 -4.06 1.36
N VAL A 32 -15.40 -2.91 1.61
CA VAL A 32 -14.77 -1.60 1.36
C VAL A 32 -13.55 -1.38 2.27
N VAL A 33 -13.64 -1.75 3.55
CA VAL A 33 -12.51 -1.63 4.51
C VAL A 33 -11.35 -2.52 4.05
N GLY A 34 -11.60 -3.78 3.73
CA GLY A 34 -10.57 -4.72 3.28
C GLY A 34 -9.89 -4.27 1.98
N LEU A 35 -10.68 -3.80 1.02
CA LEU A 35 -10.14 -3.26 -0.24
C LEU A 35 -9.33 -1.98 -0.04
N SER A 36 -9.75 -1.12 0.89
CA SER A 36 -9.02 0.11 1.22
C SER A 36 -7.69 -0.21 1.91
N ALA A 37 -7.66 -1.21 2.80
CA ALA A 37 -6.43 -1.70 3.40
C ALA A 37 -5.46 -2.25 2.34
N GLU A 38 -5.92 -3.09 1.41
CA GLU A 38 -5.08 -3.59 0.30
C GLU A 38 -4.51 -2.48 -0.60
N ARG A 39 -5.24 -1.38 -0.77
CA ARG A 39 -4.77 -0.21 -1.51
C ARG A 39 -3.72 0.56 -0.69
N ALA A 40 -3.99 0.79 0.60
CA ALA A 40 -3.06 1.45 1.49
C ALA A 40 -1.73 0.69 1.60
N ASP A 41 -1.77 -0.64 1.72
CA ASP A 41 -0.57 -1.49 1.78
C ASP A 41 0.25 -1.39 0.48
N ARG A 42 -0.40 -1.36 -0.68
CA ARG A 42 0.27 -1.16 -1.97
C ARG A 42 0.94 0.20 -2.08
N GLU A 43 0.24 1.26 -1.71
CA GLU A 43 0.79 2.62 -1.72
C GLU A 43 1.95 2.77 -0.72
N ILE A 44 1.85 2.15 0.46
CA ILE A 44 2.94 2.09 1.44
C ILE A 44 4.16 1.40 0.84
N ALA A 45 3.98 0.25 0.19
CA ALA A 45 5.08 -0.48 -0.44
C ALA A 45 5.77 0.34 -1.54
N ILE A 46 4.99 1.02 -2.39
CA ILE A 46 5.51 1.91 -3.44
C ILE A 46 6.27 3.08 -2.83
N ARG A 47 5.69 3.76 -1.82
CA ARG A 47 6.33 4.87 -1.11
C ARG A 47 7.67 4.44 -0.53
N ASP A 48 7.70 3.30 0.16
CA ASP A 48 8.90 2.81 0.83
C ASP A 48 10.00 2.41 -0.17
N ASP A 49 9.63 1.86 -1.33
CA ASP A 49 10.57 1.64 -2.45
C ASP A 49 11.12 2.95 -3.01
N MET A 50 10.26 3.96 -3.20
CA MET A 50 10.69 5.27 -3.66
C MET A 50 11.57 6.01 -2.65
N ILE A 51 11.34 5.81 -1.34
CA ILE A 51 12.21 6.30 -0.26
C ILE A 51 13.63 5.73 -0.43
N ARG A 52 13.76 4.42 -0.66
CA ARG A 52 15.07 3.77 -0.88
C ARG A 52 15.72 4.27 -2.16
N THR A 53 14.96 4.38 -3.24
CA THR A 53 15.45 4.90 -4.52
C THR A 53 15.95 6.35 -4.40
N ALA A 54 15.22 7.22 -3.70
CA ALA A 54 15.65 8.59 -3.43
C ALA A 54 16.93 8.64 -2.59
N HIS A 55 17.03 7.80 -1.55
CA HIS A 55 18.24 7.70 -0.73
C HIS A 55 19.45 7.23 -1.54
N ARG A 56 19.30 6.18 -2.37
CA ARG A 56 20.35 5.70 -3.29
C ARG A 56 20.78 6.76 -4.30
N ALA A 57 19.86 7.62 -4.73
CA ALA A 57 20.15 8.77 -5.58
C ALA A 57 20.81 9.96 -4.84
N GLY A 58 21.06 9.85 -3.53
CA GLY A 58 21.79 10.83 -2.73
C GLY A 58 20.92 11.82 -1.96
N ALA A 59 19.59 11.66 -1.94
CA ALA A 59 18.74 12.50 -1.12
C ALA A 59 19.00 12.26 0.38
N SER A 60 19.06 13.34 1.17
CA SER A 60 19.25 13.22 2.62
C SER A 60 18.00 12.67 3.30
N LEU A 61 18.17 11.95 4.41
CA LEU A 61 17.05 11.46 5.25
C LEU A 61 16.09 12.58 5.67
N ARG A 62 16.59 13.82 5.82
CA ARG A 62 15.76 14.99 6.14
C ARG A 62 14.83 15.36 4.98
N GLN A 63 15.35 15.46 3.76
CA GLN A 63 14.55 15.77 2.57
C GLN A 63 13.49 14.70 2.32
N ILE A 64 13.85 13.42 2.52
CA ILE A 64 12.92 12.31 2.35
C ILE A 64 11.82 12.35 3.43
N ALA A 65 12.16 12.62 4.69
CA ALA A 65 11.18 12.76 5.77
C ALA A 65 10.18 13.90 5.49
N GLU A 66 10.68 15.05 5.03
CA GLU A 66 9.87 16.20 4.64
C GLU A 66 8.91 15.86 3.48
N ALA A 67 9.41 15.24 2.41
CA ALA A 67 8.60 14.89 1.24
C ALA A 67 7.58 13.76 1.51
N SER A 68 7.93 12.79 2.35
CA SER A 68 7.05 11.65 2.68
C SER A 68 6.06 11.93 3.80
N GLY A 69 6.24 13.03 4.55
CA GLY A 69 5.49 13.32 5.78
C GLY A 69 5.80 12.34 6.93
N LEU A 70 6.83 11.49 6.79
CA LEU A 70 7.21 10.52 7.81
C LEU A 70 8.25 11.08 8.77
N GLY A 71 8.26 10.56 10.00
CA GLY A 71 9.30 10.86 10.96
C GLY A 71 10.66 10.32 10.53
N ARG A 72 11.75 11.03 10.88
CA ARG A 72 13.12 10.64 10.55
C ARG A 72 13.47 9.19 10.93
N LYS A 73 13.01 8.73 12.10
CA LYS A 73 13.25 7.34 12.56
C LYS A 73 12.63 6.31 11.62
N THR A 74 11.41 6.57 11.15
CA THR A 74 10.70 5.68 10.21
C THR A 74 11.43 5.62 8.87
N VAL A 75 11.86 6.78 8.35
CA VAL A 75 12.64 6.84 7.11
C VAL A 75 13.95 6.08 7.23
N THR A 76 14.68 6.24 8.35
CA THR A 76 15.90 5.49 8.62
C THR A 76 15.65 3.97 8.59
N ALA A 77 14.62 3.48 9.28
CA ALA A 77 14.30 2.06 9.30
C ALA A 77 13.95 1.50 7.91
N ILE A 78 13.22 2.26 7.08
CA ILE A 78 12.86 1.85 5.71
C ILE A 78 14.11 1.69 4.83
N VAL A 79 15.06 2.61 4.95
CA VAL A 79 16.32 2.59 4.19
C VAL A 79 17.21 1.45 4.68
N GLU A 80 17.35 1.24 5.98
CA GLU A 80 18.20 0.18 6.57
C GLU A 80 17.67 -1.23 6.27
N ALA A 81 16.35 -1.40 6.19
CA ALA A 81 15.74 -2.68 5.83
C ALA A 81 16.12 -3.15 4.41
N ASP A 82 16.54 -2.24 3.53
CA ASP A 82 17.06 -2.56 2.19
C ASP A 82 18.52 -3.05 2.25
N SER A 83 19.34 -2.38 3.06
CA SER A 83 20.76 -2.71 3.25
C SER A 83 20.99 -4.10 3.86
N LEU A 84 20.00 -4.66 4.57
CA LEU A 84 20.05 -6.02 5.13
C LEU A 84 19.69 -7.12 4.11
N ARG A 85 19.19 -6.74 2.93
CA ARG A 85 18.78 -7.66 1.86
C ARG A 85 19.76 -7.72 0.69
N ALA A 86 20.73 -6.81 0.65
CA ALA A 86 21.82 -6.73 -0.32
C ALA A 86 23.07 -7.49 0.17
#